data_AF-A0A1Z8P2G0-F1
#
_entry.id   AF-A0A1Z8P2G0-F1
#
_cell.length_a   1.000
_cell.length_b   1.000
_cell.length_c   1.000
_cell.angle_alpha   90.00
_cell.angle_beta   90.00
_cell.angle_gamma   90.00
#
_symmetry.space_group_name_H-M   'P 1'
#
loop_
_entity.id
_entity.type
_entity.pdbx_description
1 polymer ?
#
loop_
_entity_poly.entity_id
_entity_poly.type
_entity_poly.pdbx_seq_one_letter_code
_entity_poly.pdbx_strand_id
1 'polypeptide(L)'
;MNYCKILLGLLGVWAVMVVILGLFKLQVYFPFNIGSAEEIPYHRWQTVRFTTFLTVAYFIFRYIGGFRPVSALAVLDMFFKLMVFIATINFWIADKLSDEWGVVLFFIIVALLTHRTARQNRGKMFIKDW
;
A
#
# COMPACT_ATOMS: atom_id res chain seq x y z
N MET A 1 11.69 -15.96 3.92
CA MET A 1 11.78 -14.51 4.23
C MET A 1 12.30 -13.67 3.06
N ASN A 2 12.78 -14.26 1.95
CA ASN A 2 13.28 -13.52 0.79
C ASN A 2 12.18 -12.99 -0.14
N TYR A 3 11.07 -13.72 -0.34
CA TYR A 3 10.00 -13.32 -1.27
C TYR A 3 9.32 -12.00 -0.90
N CYS A 4 9.07 -11.75 0.40
CA CYS A 4 8.50 -10.48 0.86
C CYS A 4 9.47 -9.31 0.60
N LYS A 5 10.77 -9.52 0.85
CA LYS A 5 11.81 -8.51 0.55
C LYS A 5 11.87 -8.21 -0.95
N ILE A 6 11.85 -9.24 -1.80
CA ILE A 6 11.84 -9.10 -3.27
C ILE A 6 10.60 -8.35 -3.74
N LEU A 7 9.42 -8.74 -3.26
CA LEU A 7 8.14 -8.09 -3.59
C LEU A 7 8.14 -6.61 -3.19
N LEU A 8 8.54 -6.30 -1.96
CA LEU A 8 8.62 -4.92 -1.49
C LEU A 8 9.70 -4.12 -2.24
N GLY A 9 10.81 -4.75 -2.61
CA GLY A 9 11.84 -4.15 -3.46
C GLY A 9 11.30 -3.77 -4.83
N LEU A 10 10.59 -4.68 -5.51
CA LEU A 10 9.95 -4.43 -6.80
C LEU A 10 8.88 -3.33 -6.69
N LEU A 11 8.05 -3.37 -5.65
CA LEU A 11 7.06 -2.32 -5.38
C LEU A 11 7.72 -0.96 -5.10
N GLY A 12 8.85 -0.95 -4.39
CA GLY A 12 9.63 0.25 -4.13
C GLY A 12 10.19 0.85 -5.42
N VAL A 13 10.82 0.04 -6.27
CA VAL A 13 11.30 0.47 -7.60
C VAL A 13 10.14 1.00 -8.44
N TRP A 14 9.02 0.27 -8.48
CA TRP A 14 7.82 0.69 -9.20
C TRP A 14 7.27 2.02 -8.70
N ALA A 15 7.17 2.23 -7.39
CA ALA A 15 6.70 3.49 -6.81
C ALA A 15 7.60 4.67 -7.19
N VAL A 16 8.93 4.49 -7.13
CA VAL A 16 9.89 5.52 -7.56
C VAL A 16 9.72 5.83 -9.06
N MET A 17 9.59 4.81 -9.91
CA MET A 17 9.36 5.02 -11.34
C MET A 17 8.07 5.80 -11.61
N VAL A 18 6.96 5.48 -10.93
CA VAL A 18 5.69 6.21 -11.08
C VAL A 18 5.83 7.68 -10.70
N VAL A 19 6.55 7.99 -9.62
CA VAL A 19 6.82 9.38 -9.21
C VAL A 19 7.65 10.10 -10.28
N ILE A 20 8.73 9.49 -10.79
CA ILE A 20 9.58 10.09 -11.83
C ILE A 20 8.74 10.40 -13.08
N LEU A 21 7.97 9.43 -13.57
CA LEU A 21 7.13 9.61 -14.76
C LEU A 21 6.06 10.70 -14.55
N GLY A 22 5.47 10.77 -13.35
CA GLY A 22 4.50 11.81 -12.99
C GLY A 22 5.04 13.22 -13.12
N LEU A 23 6.34 13.45 -12.87
CA LEU A 23 7.00 14.75 -13.08
C LEU A 23 7.05 15.17 -14.56
N PHE A 24 7.01 14.19 -15.47
CA PHE A 24 6.94 14.41 -16.92
C PHE A 24 5.51 14.36 -17.46
N LYS A 25 4.49 14.52 -16.60
CA LYS A 25 3.06 14.44 -16.93
C LYS A 25 2.62 13.08 -17.51
N LEU A 26 3.43 12.03 -17.34
CA LEU A 26 3.10 10.66 -17.70
C LEU A 26 2.61 9.93 -16.46
N GLN A 27 1.37 9.44 -16.48
CA GLN A 27 0.84 8.70 -15.35
C GLN A 27 0.79 7.21 -15.68
N VAL A 28 1.46 6.43 -14.84
CA VAL A 28 1.42 4.97 -14.87
C VAL A 28 0.69 4.51 -13.63
N TYR A 29 -0.35 3.70 -13.81
CA TYR A 29 -1.10 3.14 -12.70
C TYR A 29 -1.28 1.63 -12.85
N PHE A 30 -1.32 0.96 -11.71
CA PHE A 30 -1.38 -0.49 -11.61
C PHE A 30 -2.63 -1.06 -12.33
N PRO A 31 -2.58 -2.19 -13.05
CA PRO A 31 -1.43 -3.06 -13.24
C PRO A 31 -0.36 -2.48 -14.16
N PHE A 32 -0.69 -2.05 -15.38
CA PHE A 32 0.26 -1.43 -16.32
C PHE A 32 -0.47 -0.53 -17.33
N ASN A 33 -1.27 0.40 -16.83
CA ASN A 33 -1.94 1.38 -17.69
C ASN A 33 -1.11 2.65 -17.77
N ILE A 34 -1.01 3.22 -18.96
CA ILE A 34 -0.35 4.50 -19.24
C ILE A 34 -1.44 5.46 -19.70
N GLY A 35 -1.55 6.60 -19.03
CA GLY A 35 -2.51 7.63 -19.38
C GLY A 35 -1.93 9.03 -19.21
N SER A 36 -2.64 10.03 -19.73
CA SER A 36 -2.33 11.43 -19.46
C SER A 36 -2.65 11.79 -18.01
N ALA A 37 -2.08 12.90 -17.51
CA ALA A 37 -2.18 13.26 -16.09
C ALA A 37 -3.61 13.47 -15.55
N GLU A 38 -4.58 13.68 -16.42
CA GLU A 38 -6.00 13.88 -16.08
C GLU A 38 -6.82 12.59 -16.11
N GLU A 39 -6.22 11.45 -16.50
CA GLU A 39 -6.94 10.20 -16.77
C GLU A 39 -7.00 9.22 -15.59
N ILE A 40 -6.32 9.46 -14.46
CA ILE A 40 -6.45 8.52 -13.33
C ILE A 40 -7.90 8.54 -12.81
N PRO A 41 -8.59 7.38 -12.80
CA PRO A 41 -9.93 7.29 -12.27
C PRO A 41 -10.00 7.78 -10.83
N TYR A 42 -10.97 8.65 -10.54
CA TYR A 42 -11.12 9.30 -9.23
C TYR A 42 -11.14 8.32 -8.07
N HIS A 43 -11.84 7.18 -8.21
CA HIS A 43 -11.93 6.14 -7.17
C HIS A 43 -10.57 5.51 -6.80
N ARG A 44 -9.62 5.47 -7.74
CA ARG A 44 -8.26 4.98 -7.48
C ARG A 44 -7.44 6.01 -6.70
N TRP A 45 -7.53 7.28 -7.12
CA TRP A 45 -6.83 8.37 -6.43
C TRP A 45 -7.35 8.57 -5.01
N GLN A 46 -8.68 8.54 -4.84
CA GLN A 46 -9.33 8.64 -3.55
C GLN A 46 -8.95 7.49 -2.62
N THR A 47 -8.78 6.28 -3.16
CA THR A 47 -8.32 5.12 -2.39
C THR A 47 -6.95 5.38 -1.78
N VAL A 48 -5.96 5.79 -2.57
CA VAL A 48 -4.61 6.07 -2.05
C VAL A 48 -4.65 7.19 -0.99
N ARG A 49 -5.42 8.25 -1.24
CA ARG A 49 -5.57 9.37 -0.31
C ARG A 49 -6.15 8.94 1.04
N PHE A 50 -7.27 8.23 1.03
CA PHE A 50 -7.96 7.76 2.23
C PHE A 50 -7.12 6.75 3.01
N THR A 51 -6.49 5.80 2.32
CA THR A 51 -5.57 4.84 2.95
C THR A 51 -4.40 5.55 3.61
N THR A 52 -3.81 6.55 2.96
CA THR A 52 -2.69 7.32 3.52
C THR A 52 -3.11 8.05 4.80
N PHE A 53 -4.22 8.79 4.76
CA PHE A 53 -4.71 9.52 5.94
C PHE A 53 -5.10 8.59 7.08
N LEU A 54 -5.76 7.46 6.80
CA LEU A 54 -6.14 6.50 7.83
C LEU A 54 -4.92 5.79 8.44
N THR A 55 -3.89 5.51 7.64
CA THR A 55 -2.62 4.95 8.13
C THR A 55 -1.90 5.95 9.04
N VAL A 56 -1.81 7.21 8.62
CA VAL A 56 -1.23 8.28 9.44
C VAL A 56 -2.01 8.47 10.73
N ALA A 57 -3.34 8.56 10.67
CA ALA A 57 -4.20 8.68 11.84
C ALA A 57 -4.01 7.51 12.82
N TYR A 58 -3.96 6.27 12.33
CA TYR A 58 -3.69 5.10 13.14
C TYR A 58 -2.38 5.22 13.93
N PHE A 59 -1.30 5.65 13.28
CA PHE A 59 0.00 5.80 13.95
C PHE A 59 0.09 7.02 14.87
N ILE A 60 -0.62 8.12 14.57
CA ILE A 60 -0.76 9.26 15.48
C ILE A 60 -1.46 8.83 16.77
N PHE A 61 -2.60 8.15 16.69
CA PHE A 61 -3.31 7.68 17.88
C PHE A 61 -2.52 6.64 18.66
N ARG A 62 -1.78 5.77 17.95
CA ARG A 62 -0.84 4.84 18.58
C ARG A 62 0.27 5.55 19.35
N TYR A 63 0.78 6.65 18.82
CA TYR A 63 1.80 7.46 19.50
C TYR A 63 1.23 8.13 20.75
N ILE A 64 0.07 8.80 20.63
CA ILE A 64 -0.61 9.48 21.75
C ILE A 64 -0.97 8.47 22.86
N GLY A 65 -1.41 7.27 22.50
CA GLY A 65 -1.75 6.20 23.45
C GLY A 65 -0.55 5.52 24.12
N GLY A 66 0.69 5.96 23.88
CA GLY A 66 1.88 5.41 24.52
C GLY A 66 2.20 3.96 24.13
N PHE A 67 1.70 3.50 22.98
CA PHE A 67 1.96 2.13 22.53
C PHE A 67 3.42 1.96 22.09
N ARG A 68 3.92 0.72 22.18
CA ARG A 68 5.30 0.40 21.78
C ARG A 68 5.59 0.75 20.31
N PRO A 69 6.81 1.22 20.01
CA PRO A 69 7.24 1.52 18.65
C PRO A 69 7.13 0.28 17.77
N VAL A 70 6.90 0.51 16.48
CA VAL A 70 6.73 -0.54 15.47
C VAL A 70 7.86 -0.47 14.46
N SER A 71 8.17 -1.60 13.83
CA SER A 71 9.13 -1.64 12.71
C SER A 71 8.53 -1.02 11.44
N ALA A 72 9.38 -0.59 10.51
CA ALA A 72 8.94 -0.06 9.21
C ALA A 72 8.05 -1.06 8.45
N LEU A 73 8.35 -2.35 8.54
CA LEU A 73 7.53 -3.40 7.92
C LEU A 73 6.11 -3.45 8.49
N ALA A 74 5.92 -3.17 9.77
CA ALA A 74 4.60 -3.13 10.38
C ALA A 74 3.78 -1.89 9.92
N VAL A 75 4.46 -0.78 9.59
CA VAL A 75 3.82 0.38 8.95
C VAL A 75 3.30 0.01 7.56
N LEU A 76 4.14 -0.65 6.75
CA LEU A 76 3.75 -1.14 5.44
C LEU A 76 2.61 -2.17 5.51
N ASP A 77 2.68 -3.12 6.46
CA ASP A 77 1.63 -4.10 6.69
C ASP A 77 0.28 -3.42 7.00
N MET A 78 0.29 -2.41 7.86
CA MET A 78 -0.92 -1.66 8.19
C MET A 78 -1.44 -0.88 6.98
N PHE A 79 -0.56 -0.22 6.24
CA PHE A 79 -0.92 0.51 5.02
C PHE A 79 -1.62 -0.41 4.01
N PHE A 80 -1.06 -1.59 3.71
CA PHE A 80 -1.67 -2.50 2.72
C PHE A 80 -3.02 -3.07 3.17
N LYS A 81 -3.21 -3.33 4.46
CA LYS A 81 -4.52 -3.76 4.98
C LYS A 81 -5.57 -2.67 4.84
N LEU A 82 -5.22 -1.44 5.18
CA LEU A 82 -6.10 -0.29 4.98
C LEU A 82 -6.33 -0.02 3.49
N MET A 83 -5.33 -0.27 2.64
CA MET A 83 -5.47 -0.17 1.18
C MET A 83 -6.53 -1.14 0.67
N VAL A 84 -6.47 -2.41 1.06
CA VAL A 84 -7.48 -3.42 0.69
C VAL A 84 -8.87 -3.00 1.14
N PHE A 85 -9.00 -2.58 2.40
CA PHE A 85 -10.28 -2.18 2.99
C PHE A 85 -10.91 -0.98 2.25
N ILE A 86 -10.13 0.09 2.09
CA ILE A 86 -10.59 1.31 1.42
C ILE A 86 -10.82 1.08 -0.07
N ALA A 87 -9.95 0.33 -0.76
CA ALA A 87 -10.12 0.00 -2.18
C ALA A 87 -11.44 -0.74 -2.40
N THR A 88 -11.74 -1.73 -1.55
CA THR A 88 -12.99 -2.49 -1.63
C THR A 88 -14.20 -1.57 -1.49
N ILE A 89 -14.20 -0.67 -0.50
CA ILE A 89 -15.29 0.29 -0.28
C ILE A 89 -15.42 1.27 -1.46
N ASN A 90 -14.33 1.92 -1.86
CA ASN A 90 -14.36 2.93 -2.92
C ASN A 90 -14.74 2.34 -4.29
N PHE A 91 -14.23 1.14 -4.62
CA PHE A 91 -14.57 0.49 -5.88
C PHE A 91 -16.01 -0.03 -5.88
N TRP A 92 -16.53 -0.43 -4.71
CA TRP A 92 -17.93 -0.76 -4.56
C TRP A 92 -18.84 0.48 -4.73
N ILE A 93 -18.52 1.59 -4.08
CA ILE A 93 -19.27 2.86 -4.22
C ILE A 93 -19.23 3.39 -5.65
N ALA A 94 -18.11 3.21 -6.36
CA ALA A 94 -17.93 3.64 -7.73
C ALA A 94 -18.54 2.70 -8.78
N ASP A 95 -19.16 1.58 -8.36
CA ASP A 95 -19.65 0.51 -9.24
C ASP A 95 -18.57 -0.04 -10.20
N LYS A 96 -17.33 -0.12 -9.69
CA LYS A 96 -16.13 -0.56 -10.43
C LYS A 96 -15.41 -1.74 -9.79
N LEU A 97 -16.01 -2.35 -8.77
CA LEU A 97 -15.39 -3.48 -8.08
C LEU A 97 -15.11 -4.66 -9.01
N SER A 98 -16.02 -4.96 -9.93
CA SER A 98 -15.86 -6.04 -10.93
C SER A 98 -14.81 -5.74 -12.00
N ASP A 99 -14.48 -4.47 -12.22
CA ASP A 99 -13.42 -4.06 -13.17
C ASP A 99 -12.05 -4.05 -12.45
N GLU A 100 -12.04 -3.79 -11.14
CA GLU A 100 -10.84 -3.55 -10.34
C GLU A 100 -10.47 -4.68 -9.36
N TRP A 101 -11.19 -5.81 -9.39
CA TRP A 101 -11.00 -6.92 -8.44
C TRP A 101 -9.57 -7.47 -8.44
N GLY A 102 -8.89 -7.44 -9.59
CA GLY A 102 -7.49 -7.87 -9.70
C GLY A 102 -6.53 -7.00 -8.89
N VAL A 103 -6.81 -5.69 -8.79
CA VAL A 103 -6.05 -4.75 -7.96
C VAL A 103 -6.25 -5.06 -6.49
N VAL A 104 -7.50 -5.28 -6.08
CA VAL A 104 -7.83 -5.65 -4.69
C VAL A 104 -7.16 -6.98 -4.31
N LEU A 105 -7.26 -8.00 -5.17
CA LEU A 105 -6.65 -9.30 -4.95
C LEU A 105 -5.13 -9.21 -4.83
N PHE A 106 -4.48 -8.43 -5.69
CA PHE A 106 -3.04 -8.18 -5.61
C PHE A 106 -2.66 -7.61 -4.24
N PHE A 107 -3.33 -6.55 -3.79
CA PHE A 107 -3.03 -5.96 -2.48
C PHE A 107 -3.41 -6.87 -1.30
N ILE A 108 -4.39 -7.76 -1.43
CA ILE A 108 -4.65 -8.82 -0.44
C ILE A 108 -3.43 -9.73 -0.31
N ILE A 109 -2.85 -10.18 -1.43
CA ILE A 109 -1.65 -11.02 -1.42
C ILE A 109 -0.49 -10.28 -0.75
N VAL A 110 -0.25 -9.01 -1.12
CA VAL A 110 0.78 -8.17 -0.50
C VAL A 110 0.54 -8.07 1.02
N ALA A 111 -0.67 -7.73 1.44
CA ALA A 111 -1.03 -7.60 2.86
C ALA A 111 -0.84 -8.91 3.64
N LEU A 112 -1.16 -10.06 3.06
CA LEU A 112 -0.93 -11.36 3.70
C LEU A 112 0.56 -11.67 3.85
N LEU A 113 1.37 -11.39 2.84
CA LEU A 113 2.83 -11.62 2.86
C LEU A 113 3.53 -10.70 3.86
N THR A 114 3.16 -9.42 3.88
CA THR A 114 3.67 -8.46 4.87
C THR A 114 3.22 -8.84 6.27
N HIS A 115 1.96 -9.28 6.45
CA HIS A 115 1.45 -9.66 7.76
C HIS A 115 2.18 -10.85 8.35
N ARG A 116 2.40 -11.91 7.53
CA ARG A 116 3.17 -13.08 7.94
C ARG A 116 4.59 -12.70 8.38
N THR A 117 5.26 -11.87 7.58
CA THR A 117 6.65 -11.45 7.85
C THR A 117 6.73 -10.51 9.05
N ALA A 118 5.79 -9.58 9.20
CA ALA A 118 5.70 -8.67 10.34
C ALA A 118 5.39 -9.42 11.64
N ARG A 119 4.53 -10.44 11.59
CA ARG A 119 4.22 -11.30 12.74
C ARG A 119 5.43 -12.10 13.21
N GLN A 120 6.21 -12.65 12.28
CA GLN A 120 7.45 -13.38 12.60
C GLN A 120 8.52 -12.50 13.25
N ASN A 121 8.54 -11.21 12.91
CA ASN A 121 9.50 -10.23 13.44
C ASN A 121 8.94 -9.38 14.59
N ARG A 122 7.82 -9.78 15.21
CA ARG A 122 7.24 -9.04 16.34
C ARG A 122 8.24 -8.91 17.49
N GLY A 123 8.43 -7.69 17.97
CA GLY A 123 9.33 -7.38 19.10
C GLY A 123 10.77 -7.05 18.71
N LYS A 124 11.16 -7.20 17.44
CA LYS A 124 12.46 -6.77 16.92
C LYS A 124 12.28 -5.49 16.10
N MET A 125 12.84 -4.38 16.55
CA MET A 125 12.80 -3.11 15.80
C MET A 125 13.73 -3.13 14.59
N PHE A 126 14.89 -3.78 14.71
CA PHE A 126 15.86 -3.98 13.63
C PHE A 126 16.02 -5.48 13.40
N ILE A 127 15.80 -5.95 12.16
CA ILE A 127 16.13 -7.31 11.76
C ILE A 127 17.62 -7.30 11.43
N LYS A 128 18.43 -8.00 12.23
CA LYS A 128 19.90 -7.97 12.19
C LYS A 128 20.50 -8.87 11.10
N ASP A 129 19.67 -9.57 10.33
CA ASP A 129 20.13 -10.55 9.35
C ASP A 129 20.38 -9.86 8.00
N TRP A 130 21.56 -9.24 7.92
CA TRP A 130 22.28 -8.90 6.70
C TRP A 130 23.18 -10.08 6.32
#